data_AF-A0ABD0YNX2-F1
#
_entry.id   AF-A0ABD0YNX2-F1
#
_cell.length_a   1.000
_cell.length_b   1.000
_cell.length_c   1.000
_cell.angle_alpha   90.00
_cell.angle_beta   90.00
_cell.angle_gamma   90.00
#
_symmetry.space_group_name_H-M   'P 1'
#
loop_
_entity.id
_entity.type
_entity.pdbx_description
1 polymer ?
#
loop_
_entity_poly.entity_id
_entity_poly.type
_entity_poly.pdbx_seq_one_letter_code
_entity_poly.pdbx_strand_id
1 'polypeptide(L)'
;MHFQFSGKPEPLVFLTPQVFFDCLMERFLAPSIGVRRRRLPNQVATITRKESPPLGTFYNYTWHISNILHAKAIFDTPLMVLNVTRSFVQNPDGTYDDFDPTPDETTLYPRKEGEAIIRPMELKTYLKIGKTSAEQTTPSLLSIDWTPNVLPISKIGELKITFEFGHTHSFS
;
A
#
# COMPACT_ATOMS: atom_id res chain seq x y z
N MET A 1 2.72 -6.13 -4.36
CA MET A 1 3.88 -5.50 -5.02
C MET A 1 4.64 -6.60 -5.72
N HIS A 2 4.86 -6.51 -7.03
CA HIS A 2 5.65 -7.50 -7.77
C HIS A 2 6.77 -6.78 -8.50
N PHE A 3 7.97 -7.36 -8.45
CA PHE A 3 9.19 -6.75 -8.98
C PHE A 3 9.10 -6.44 -10.49
N GLN A 4 8.38 -7.27 -11.24
CA GLN A 4 8.25 -7.16 -12.71
C GLN A 4 7.35 -6.02 -13.21
N PHE A 5 6.58 -5.34 -12.35
CA PHE A 5 5.65 -4.28 -12.77
C PHE A 5 6.23 -2.87 -12.63
N SER A 6 5.66 -1.90 -13.34
CA SER A 6 6.11 -0.50 -13.41
C SER A 6 6.05 0.30 -12.10
N GLY A 7 5.49 -0.28 -11.03
CA GLY A 7 5.33 0.40 -9.74
C GLY A 7 4.07 1.26 -9.61
N LYS A 8 3.21 1.30 -10.62
CA LYS A 8 1.92 2.02 -10.60
C LYS A 8 0.79 1.06 -10.96
N PRO A 9 0.33 0.22 -10.02
CA PRO A 9 -0.75 -0.72 -10.27
C PRO A 9 -2.07 0.03 -10.49
N GLU A 10 -3.01 -0.66 -11.15
CA GLU A 10 -4.40 -0.18 -11.19
C GLU A 10 -4.95 -0.02 -9.76
N PRO A 11 -5.80 0.98 -9.51
CA PRO A 11 -6.37 1.18 -8.18
C PRO A 11 -7.15 -0.05 -7.71
N LEU A 12 -7.00 -0.37 -6.43
CA LEU A 12 -7.80 -1.41 -5.80
C LEU A 12 -9.19 -0.84 -5.53
N VAL A 13 -10.24 -1.48 -6.04
CA VAL A 13 -11.64 -1.03 -5.90
C VAL A 13 -12.45 -2.09 -5.19
N PHE A 14 -13.15 -1.69 -4.14
CA PHE A 14 -13.94 -2.57 -3.29
C PHE A 14 -15.34 -1.99 -3.09
N LEU A 15 -16.36 -2.82 -3.26
CA LEU A 15 -17.69 -2.51 -2.73
C LEU A 15 -17.71 -2.91 -1.26
N THR A 16 -17.85 -1.92 -0.38
CA THR A 16 -17.77 -2.14 1.07
C THR A 16 -18.98 -1.56 1.79
N PRO A 17 -19.46 -2.21 2.88
CA PRO A 17 -20.50 -1.64 3.72
C PRO A 17 -20.06 -0.30 4.32
N GLN A 18 -20.97 0.65 4.45
CA GLN A 18 -20.70 1.94 5.11
C GLN A 18 -20.07 1.75 6.49
N VAL A 19 -20.55 0.78 7.27
CA VAL A 19 -20.03 0.48 8.62
C VAL A 19 -18.55 0.07 8.58
N PHE A 20 -18.12 -0.67 7.55
CA PHE A 20 -16.71 -1.01 7.39
C PHE A 20 -15.87 0.26 7.18
N PHE A 21 -16.34 1.16 6.32
CA PHE A 21 -15.67 2.43 6.08
C PHE A 21 -15.66 3.32 7.32
N ASP A 22 -16.74 3.35 8.10
CA ASP A 22 -16.80 4.09 9.37
C ASP A 22 -15.72 3.59 10.35
N CYS A 23 -15.55 2.27 10.49
CA CYS A 23 -14.48 1.68 11.29
C CYS A 23 -13.08 2.01 10.74
N LEU A 24 -12.91 1.97 9.41
CA LEU A 24 -11.65 2.37 8.79
C LEU A 24 -11.34 3.84 9.09
N MET A 25 -12.34 4.72 9.00
CA MET A 25 -12.23 6.14 9.30
C MET A 25 -11.78 6.41 10.73
N GLU A 26 -12.17 5.61 11.71
CA GLU A 26 -11.66 5.73 13.08
C GLU A 26 -10.14 5.56 13.16
N ARG A 27 -9.54 4.74 12.27
CA ARG A 27 -8.09 4.56 12.22
C ARG A 27 -7.34 5.70 11.56
N PHE A 28 -8.00 6.49 10.72
CA PHE A 28 -7.45 7.78 10.29
C PHE A 28 -7.26 8.74 11.47
N LEU A 29 -7.98 8.52 12.58
CA LEU A 29 -7.97 9.31 13.81
C LEU A 29 -6.96 8.82 14.85
N ALA A 30 -6.28 7.69 14.61
CA ALA A 30 -5.32 7.13 15.54
C ALA A 30 -4.23 8.18 15.84
N PRO A 31 -4.04 8.57 17.11
CA PRO A 31 -3.25 9.74 17.46
C PRO A 31 -1.76 9.45 17.25
N SER A 32 -1.15 10.13 16.29
CA SER A 32 0.30 10.39 16.40
C SER A 32 0.57 11.52 17.41
N ILE A 33 -0.36 12.46 17.61
CA ILE A 33 -0.21 13.59 18.54
C ILE A 33 -1.59 14.08 19.03
N GLY A 34 -2.01 13.68 20.23
CA GLY A 34 -2.85 14.42 21.19
C GLY A 34 -4.20 15.06 20.82
N VAL A 35 -4.61 15.11 19.55
CA VAL A 35 -5.78 15.88 19.09
C VAL A 35 -6.73 14.95 18.34
N ARG A 36 -7.84 14.59 18.99
CA ARG A 36 -8.96 13.85 18.38
C ARG A 36 -9.76 14.76 17.45
N ARG A 37 -9.19 15.22 16.34
CA ARG A 37 -9.94 15.91 15.28
C ARG A 37 -10.05 15.00 14.06
N ARG A 38 -11.27 14.79 13.57
CA ARG A 38 -11.51 14.06 12.33
C ARG A 38 -10.73 14.70 11.21
N ARG A 39 -9.77 13.97 10.63
CA ARG A 39 -9.08 14.43 9.43
C ARG A 39 -10.11 14.51 8.32
N LEU A 40 -10.44 15.74 7.95
CA LEU A 40 -11.33 15.98 6.82
C LEU A 40 -10.67 15.44 5.55
N PRO A 41 -11.50 15.02 4.57
CA PRO A 41 -10.99 14.68 3.25
C PRO A 41 -10.18 15.84 2.70
N ASN A 42 -9.09 15.52 2.01
CA ASN A 42 -8.27 16.50 1.31
C ASN A 42 -9.02 17.10 0.13
N GLN A 43 -9.89 16.30 -0.49
CA GLN A 43 -10.69 16.71 -1.64
C GLN A 43 -12.08 16.08 -1.54
N VAL A 44 -13.09 16.86 -1.95
CA VAL A 44 -14.44 16.36 -2.21
C VAL A 44 -14.77 16.71 -3.64
N ALA A 45 -15.14 15.72 -4.44
CA ALA A 45 -15.48 15.89 -5.84
C ALA A 45 -16.83 15.28 -6.14
N THR A 46 -17.55 15.88 -7.09
CA THR A 46 -18.78 15.32 -7.64
C THR A 46 -18.44 14.52 -8.88
N ILE A 47 -18.76 13.22 -8.90
CA ILE A 47 -18.51 12.32 -10.02
C ILE A 47 -19.85 11.93 -10.63
N THR A 48 -19.97 11.99 -11.96
CA THR A 48 -21.17 11.52 -12.67
C THR A 48 -20.84 10.27 -13.49
N ARG A 49 -21.50 9.16 -13.19
CA ARG A 49 -21.41 7.90 -13.94
C ARG A 49 -22.57 7.81 -14.93
N LYS A 50 -22.24 7.78 -16.22
CA LYS A 50 -23.23 7.73 -17.32
C LYS A 50 -23.25 6.40 -18.07
N GLU A 51 -22.20 5.61 -17.97
CA GLU A 51 -21.97 4.45 -18.84
C GLU A 51 -21.96 3.11 -18.08
N SER A 52 -21.75 3.13 -16.77
CA SER A 52 -21.69 1.92 -15.95
C SER A 52 -22.50 2.08 -14.65
N PRO A 53 -23.30 1.05 -14.26
CA PRO A 53 -24.01 1.05 -13.00
C PRO A 53 -23.07 1.11 -11.77
N PRO A 54 -23.52 1.71 -10.65
CA PRO A 54 -24.74 2.50 -10.55
C PRO A 54 -24.60 3.83 -11.30
N LEU A 55 -25.59 4.13 -12.14
CA LEU A 55 -25.66 5.38 -12.88
C LEU A 55 -26.10 6.49 -11.93
N GLY A 56 -25.56 7.69 -12.12
CA GLY A 56 -25.95 8.85 -11.34
C GLY A 56 -24.79 9.75 -10.96
N THR A 57 -25.08 10.67 -10.05
CA THR A 57 -24.13 11.64 -9.52
C THR A 57 -23.81 11.30 -8.07
N PHE A 58 -22.53 11.16 -7.78
CA PHE A 58 -22.02 10.74 -6.48
C PHE A 58 -21.01 11.77 -5.96
N TYR A 59 -20.86 11.81 -4.64
CA TYR A 59 -19.74 12.51 -4.01
C TYR A 59 -18.61 11.51 -3.77
N ASN A 60 -17.39 11.90 -4.11
CA ASN A 60 -16.18 11.16 -3.77
C ASN A 60 -15.34 11.99 -2.80
N TYR A 61 -14.97 11.35 -1.71
CA TYR A 61 -14.15 11.93 -0.66
C TYR A 61 -12.76 11.29 -0.73
N THR A 62 -11.73 12.11 -0.89
CA THR A 62 -10.35 11.61 -1.08
C THR A 62 -9.48 12.05 0.09
N TRP A 63 -8.74 11.10 0.67
CA TRP A 63 -7.70 11.33 1.64
C TRP A 63 -6.34 10.98 1.05
N HIS A 64 -5.41 11.92 1.11
CA HIS A 64 -4.02 11.71 0.69
C HIS A 64 -3.16 11.43 1.90
N ILE A 65 -2.45 10.31 1.88
CA ILE A 65 -1.50 9.90 2.92
C ILE A 65 -0.10 10.00 2.35
N SER A 66 0.70 10.92 2.90
CA SER A 66 2.08 11.18 2.48
C SER A 66 3.12 10.79 3.53
N ASN A 67 2.68 10.17 4.63
CA ASN A 67 3.56 9.71 5.71
C ASN A 67 3.36 8.20 5.91
N ILE A 68 4.43 7.43 5.79
CA ILE A 68 4.41 5.97 5.94
C ILE A 68 3.96 5.52 7.34
N LEU A 69 4.31 6.26 8.39
CA LEU A 69 3.87 5.94 9.76
C LEU A 69 2.36 6.10 9.90
N HIS A 70 1.78 7.08 9.21
CA HIS A 70 0.33 7.26 9.19
C HIS A 70 -0.35 6.13 8.40
N ALA A 71 0.22 5.71 7.28
CA ALA A 71 -0.26 4.54 6.55
C ALA A 71 -0.24 3.28 7.43
N LYS A 72 0.87 3.03 8.16
CA LYS A 72 0.96 1.93 9.12
C LYS A 72 -0.12 2.02 10.21
N ALA A 73 -0.34 3.19 10.80
CA ALA A 73 -1.39 3.38 11.80
C ALA A 73 -2.81 3.06 11.28
N ILE A 74 -3.07 3.24 9.99
CA ILE A 74 -4.36 2.93 9.35
C ILE A 74 -4.49 1.42 9.08
N PHE A 75 -3.46 0.82 8.49
CA PHE A 75 -3.53 -0.54 7.93
C PHE A 75 -2.99 -1.65 8.82
N ASP A 76 -2.13 -1.34 9.79
CA ASP A 76 -1.65 -2.33 10.75
C ASP A 76 -2.84 -2.83 11.60
N THR A 77 -2.92 -4.15 11.73
CA THR A 77 -3.88 -4.85 12.58
C THR A 77 -3.13 -5.90 13.41
N PRO A 78 -3.71 -6.36 14.54
CA PRO A 78 -3.13 -7.45 15.31
C PRO A 78 -2.92 -8.75 14.51
N LEU A 79 -3.71 -8.96 13.44
CA LEU A 79 -3.64 -10.15 12.59
C LEU A 79 -2.73 -9.99 11.38
N MET A 80 -2.54 -8.75 10.90
CA MET A 80 -1.80 -8.45 9.68
C MET A 80 -1.22 -7.05 9.76
N VAL A 81 0.09 -6.94 9.56
CA VAL A 81 0.83 -5.68 9.48
C VAL A 81 1.00 -5.25 8.02
N LEU A 82 1.07 -3.94 7.79
CA LEU A 82 1.40 -3.37 6.48
C LEU A 82 2.87 -3.64 6.15
N ASN A 83 3.09 -4.53 5.18
CA ASN A 83 4.40 -4.78 4.60
C ASN A 83 4.78 -3.65 3.65
N VAL A 84 5.67 -2.78 4.13
CA VAL A 84 6.17 -1.62 3.37
C VAL A 84 7.21 -2.04 2.34
N THR A 85 7.96 -3.10 2.62
CA THR A 85 9.00 -3.66 1.75
C THR A 85 8.75 -5.14 1.58
N ARG A 86 9.08 -5.67 0.41
CA ARG A 86 9.05 -7.10 0.11
C ARG A 86 10.30 -7.47 -0.70
N SER A 87 10.98 -8.54 -0.31
CA SER A 87 12.17 -9.04 -0.97
C SER A 87 11.85 -10.25 -1.86
N PHE A 88 12.65 -10.44 -2.91
CA PHE A 88 12.50 -11.47 -3.92
C PHE A 88 13.86 -11.99 -4.37
N VAL A 89 13.87 -13.22 -4.88
CA VAL A 89 14.97 -13.79 -5.68
C VAL A 89 14.46 -14.04 -7.09
N GLN A 90 15.29 -13.72 -8.09
CA GLN A 90 15.01 -14.05 -9.48
C GLN A 90 15.52 -15.45 -9.81
N ASN A 91 14.64 -16.29 -10.32
CA ASN A 91 14.95 -17.64 -10.75
C ASN A 91 15.61 -17.64 -12.14
N PRO A 92 16.36 -18.71 -12.51
CA PRO A 92 16.96 -18.83 -13.84
C PRO A 92 15.96 -18.78 -15.01
N ASP A 93 14.70 -19.14 -14.77
CA ASP A 93 13.61 -19.06 -15.75
C ASP A 93 13.00 -17.64 -15.88
N GLY A 94 13.50 -16.68 -15.10
CA GLY A 94 13.03 -15.30 -15.09
C GLY A 94 11.85 -15.03 -14.17
N THR A 95 11.34 -16.04 -13.45
CA THR A 95 10.29 -15.87 -12.43
C THR A 95 10.87 -15.29 -11.13
N TYR A 96 9.99 -14.84 -10.22
CA TYR A 96 10.37 -14.24 -8.95
C TYR A 96 9.66 -14.95 -7.79
N ASP A 97 10.45 -15.42 -6.84
CA ASP A 97 9.94 -16.00 -5.59
C ASP A 97 10.13 -15.03 -4.43
N ASP A 98 9.20 -15.09 -3.47
CA ASP A 98 9.32 -14.35 -2.22
C ASP A 98 10.56 -14.80 -1.46
N PHE A 99 11.33 -13.83 -0.97
CA PHE A 99 12.53 -14.06 -0.17
C PHE A 99 12.36 -13.40 1.19
N ASP A 100 12.54 -14.17 2.27
CA ASP A 100 12.65 -13.61 3.61
C ASP A 100 14.12 -13.37 3.94
N PRO A 101 14.58 -12.10 4.07
CA PRO A 101 15.97 -11.80 4.35
C PRO A 101 16.37 -12.07 5.81
N THR A 102 15.45 -12.46 6.70
CA THR A 102 15.86 -12.93 8.04
C THR A 102 16.76 -14.15 7.86
N PRO A 103 18.03 -14.08 8.30
CA PRO A 103 18.93 -15.21 8.14
C PRO A 103 18.41 -16.36 8.98
N ASP A 104 17.99 -17.44 8.33
CA ASP A 104 17.98 -18.75 8.98
C ASP A 104 19.40 -19.00 9.50
N GLU A 105 19.53 -19.39 10.76
CA GLU A 105 20.84 -19.60 11.43
C GLU A 105 21.77 -20.51 10.62
N THR A 106 21.22 -21.39 9.78
CA THR A 106 21.93 -22.29 8.86
C THR A 106 22.60 -21.63 7.65
N THR A 107 22.24 -20.39 7.29
CA THR A 107 22.82 -19.65 6.15
C THR A 107 24.04 -18.80 6.51
N LEU A 108 24.32 -18.64 7.81
CA LEU A 108 25.44 -17.84 8.32
C LEU A 108 26.74 -18.64 8.48
N TYR A 109 26.66 -19.97 8.41
CA TYR A 109 27.82 -20.84 8.62
C TYR A 109 28.24 -21.51 7.31
N PRO A 110 29.52 -21.37 6.89
CA PRO A 110 30.03 -22.13 5.76
C PRO A 110 29.94 -23.62 6.08
N ARG A 111 29.39 -24.42 5.15
CA ARG A 111 29.27 -25.87 5.35
C ARG A 111 30.63 -26.56 5.37
N LYS A 112 31.67 -25.91 4.82
CA LYS A 112 33.08 -26.31 4.88
C LYS A 112 34.02 -25.12 5.03
N GLU A 113 35.13 -25.32 5.73
CA GLU A 113 36.19 -24.33 5.88
C GLU A 113 36.78 -23.98 4.49
N GLY A 114 36.66 -22.71 4.09
CA GLY A 114 37.06 -22.22 2.76
C GLY A 114 35.94 -22.07 1.72
N GLU A 115 34.71 -22.44 2.04
CA GLU A 115 33.55 -22.23 1.15
C GLU A 115 33.06 -20.77 1.24
N ALA A 116 33.07 -20.07 0.11
CA ALA A 116 32.52 -18.73 0.03
C ALA A 116 31.00 -18.76 0.18
N ILE A 117 30.45 -17.93 1.07
CA ILE A 117 29.00 -17.79 1.25
C ILE A 117 28.46 -17.05 0.02
N ILE A 118 27.84 -17.77 -0.90
CA ILE A 118 27.13 -17.17 -2.04
C ILE A 118 25.78 -16.68 -1.54
N ARG A 119 25.60 -15.36 -1.49
CA ARG A 119 24.30 -14.74 -1.21
C ARG A 119 23.53 -14.56 -2.52
N PRO A 120 22.27 -15.01 -2.61
CA PRO A 120 21.42 -14.72 -3.77
C PRO A 120 21.31 -13.21 -4.00
N MET A 121 21.23 -12.80 -5.27
CA MET A 121 21.00 -11.40 -5.61
C MET A 121 19.60 -10.97 -5.15
N GLU A 122 19.55 -10.21 -4.08
CA GLU A 122 18.29 -9.79 -3.47
C GLU A 122 17.68 -8.61 -4.25
N LEU A 123 16.42 -8.80 -4.64
CA LEU A 123 15.60 -7.78 -5.28
C LEU A 123 14.53 -7.30 -4.31
N LYS A 124 14.30 -5.99 -4.23
CA LYS A 124 13.32 -5.43 -3.29
C LYS A 124 12.30 -4.59 -4.00
N THR A 125 11.05 -4.71 -3.57
CA THR A 125 10.01 -3.71 -3.83
C THR A 125 9.63 -2.98 -2.55
N TYR A 126 9.27 -1.70 -2.63
CA TYR A 126 8.86 -0.91 -1.48
C TYR A 126 7.73 0.07 -1.83
N LEU A 127 6.81 0.30 -0.90
CA LEU A 127 5.75 1.30 -1.06
C LEU A 127 6.35 2.71 -1.12
N LYS A 128 5.93 3.50 -2.10
CA LYS A 128 6.29 4.91 -2.24
C LYS A 128 5.26 5.78 -1.53
N ILE A 129 5.57 6.21 -0.30
CA ILE A 129 4.73 7.13 0.47
C ILE A 129 5.61 8.25 1.03
N GLY A 130 5.28 9.48 0.67
CA GLY A 130 6.08 10.65 1.01
C GLY A 130 7.24 10.88 0.05
N LYS A 131 8.33 11.47 0.55
CA LYS A 131 9.56 11.66 -0.22
C LYS A 131 10.42 10.43 -0.09
N THR A 132 10.67 9.75 -1.22
CA THR A 132 11.46 8.51 -1.27
C THR A 132 12.81 8.67 -1.96
N SER A 133 13.06 9.81 -2.62
CA SER A 133 14.39 10.20 -3.11
C SER A 133 14.62 11.71 -2.92
N ALA A 134 15.89 12.13 -2.94
CA ALA A 134 16.28 13.52 -2.73
C ALA A 134 15.87 14.43 -3.90
N GLU A 135 15.78 13.87 -5.10
CA GLU A 135 15.44 14.55 -6.36
C GLU A 135 13.93 14.74 -6.54
N GLN A 136 13.12 14.13 -5.67
CA GLN A 136 11.66 14.13 -5.78
C GLN A 136 11.06 15.51 -5.40
N THR A 137 10.46 16.19 -6.38
CA THR A 137 9.81 17.50 -6.20
C THR A 137 8.45 17.40 -5.49
N THR A 138 7.64 16.40 -5.84
CA THR A 138 6.32 16.15 -5.25
C THR A 138 6.28 14.81 -4.52
N PRO A 139 5.79 14.72 -3.27
CA PRO A 139 5.74 13.47 -2.54
C PRO A 139 4.78 12.47 -3.18
N SER A 140 5.11 11.19 -3.13
CA SER A 140 4.22 10.10 -3.54
C SER A 140 3.11 9.93 -2.52
N LEU A 141 1.88 9.73 -2.99
CA LEU A 141 0.69 9.68 -2.14
C LEU A 141 0.08 8.28 -2.19
N LEU A 142 -0.29 7.78 -1.02
CA LEU A 142 -1.29 6.74 -0.89
C LEU A 142 -2.66 7.43 -0.79
N SER A 143 -3.51 7.21 -1.77
CA SER A 143 -4.86 7.79 -1.81
C SER A 143 -5.90 6.78 -1.39
N ILE A 144 -6.80 7.21 -0.51
CA ILE A 144 -8.00 6.46 -0.15
C ILE A 144 -9.20 7.31 -0.58
N ASP A 145 -10.01 6.75 -1.44
CA ASP A 145 -11.20 7.38 -2.03
C ASP A 145 -12.44 6.65 -1.54
N TRP A 146 -13.43 7.40 -1.08
CA TRP A 146 -14.71 6.87 -0.65
C TRP A 146 -15.85 7.52 -1.41
N THR A 147 -16.61 6.70 -2.13
CA THR A 147 -17.88 7.08 -2.72
C THR A 147 -19.00 6.38 -1.95
N PRO A 148 -19.71 7.05 -1.03
CA PRO A 148 -20.84 6.46 -0.32
C PRO A 148 -22.04 6.23 -1.26
N ASN A 149 -22.99 5.42 -0.80
CA ASN A 149 -24.31 5.27 -1.41
C ASN A 149 -24.28 4.80 -2.88
N VAL A 150 -23.27 4.02 -3.25
CA VAL A 150 -23.22 3.32 -4.54
C VAL A 150 -24.39 2.34 -4.64
N LEU A 151 -24.72 1.64 -3.55
CA LEU A 151 -25.98 0.90 -3.39
C LEU A 151 -26.67 1.39 -2.09
N PRO A 152 -27.57 2.39 -2.18
CA PRO A 152 -28.11 3.08 -1.01
C PRO A 152 -28.89 2.19 -0.04
N ILE A 153 -29.74 1.29 -0.56
CA ILE A 153 -30.62 0.43 0.27
C ILE A 153 -29.78 -0.50 1.14
N SER A 154 -28.75 -1.11 0.55
CA SER A 154 -27.83 -2.01 1.25
C SER A 154 -26.75 -1.28 2.04
N LYS A 155 -26.72 0.06 1.99
CA LYS A 155 -25.69 0.91 2.61
C LYS A 155 -24.27 0.50 2.19
N ILE A 156 -24.09 0.22 0.90
CA ILE A 156 -22.77 -0.12 0.32
C ILE A 156 -22.24 1.10 -0.42
N GLY A 157 -20.97 1.41 -0.20
CA GLY A 157 -20.20 2.39 -0.97
C GLY A 157 -19.04 1.71 -1.71
N GLU A 158 -18.31 2.50 -2.48
CA GLU A 158 -17.10 2.08 -3.17
C GLU A 158 -15.88 2.71 -2.48
N LEU A 159 -15.00 1.84 -2.00
CA LEU A 159 -13.70 2.18 -1.44
C LEU A 159 -12.65 1.93 -2.51
N LYS A 160 -11.86 2.95 -2.84
CA LYS A 160 -10.76 2.85 -3.79
C LYS A 160 -9.44 3.20 -3.10
N ILE A 161 -8.41 2.39 -3.32
CA ILE A 161 -7.07 2.60 -2.77
C ILE A 161 -6.09 2.67 -3.94
N THR A 162 -5.37 3.78 -4.03
CA THR A 162 -4.35 4.03 -5.08
C THR A 162 -3.00 4.24 -4.42
N PHE A 163 -1.97 3.54 -4.90
CA PHE A 163 -0.62 3.62 -4.35
C PHE A 163 0.43 3.39 -5.44
N GLU A 164 1.66 3.74 -5.13
CA GLU A 164 2.82 3.46 -5.97
C GLU A 164 3.85 2.64 -5.18
N PHE A 165 4.69 1.89 -5.88
CA PHE A 165 5.85 1.21 -5.32
C PHE A 165 7.08 1.38 -6.20
N GLY A 166 8.26 1.23 -5.61
CA GLY A 166 9.54 1.26 -6.29
C GLY A 166 10.27 -0.06 -6.16
N HIS A 167 11.41 -0.13 -6.85
CA HIS A 167 12.29 -1.28 -6.87
C HIS A 167 13.70 -0.86 -6.48
N THR A 168 14.41 -1.72 -5.76
CA THR A 168 15.86 -1.60 -5.57
C THR A 168 16.54 -2.91 -5.91
N HIS A 169 17.68 -2.78 -6.57
CA HIS A 169 18.64 -3.86 -6.78
C HIS A 169 19.76 -3.65 -5.76
N SER A 170 19.87 -4.52 -4.77
CA SER A 170 21.07 -4.55 -3.92
C SER A 170 22.13 -5.36 -4.64
N PHE A 171 23.08 -4.69 -5.28
CA PHE A 171 24.37 -5.29 -5.61
C PHE A 171 25.18 -5.32 -4.31
N SER A 172 25.39 -6.51 -3.75
CA SER A 172 26.33 -6.74 -2.64
C SER A 172 27.75 -6.79 -3.13
#